data_AF-A0A9D3ZYJ2-F1
#
_entry.id   AF-A0A9D3ZYJ2-F1
#
_cell.length_a   1.000
_cell.length_b   1.000
_cell.length_c   1.000
_cell.angle_alpha   90.00
_cell.angle_beta   90.00
_cell.angle_gamma   90.00
#
_symmetry.space_group_name_H-M   'P 1'
#
loop_
_entity.id
_entity.type
_entity.pdbx_description
1 polymer ?
#
loop_
_entity_poly.entity_id
_entity_poly.type
_entity_poly.pdbx_seq_one_letter_code
_entity_poly.pdbx_strand_id
1 'polypeptide(L)'
;MRLATGEGLLKGAKASRRGLDISHLLFAYDCILFGEATNRGVMILKGILKEYDSCSGQCVNFNKSTIFYSSNTTGDKKEEISSLLGVRSSTNLEKYLGLPNVVGRRKKRVFLKSKRMDLYAN
;
A
#
# COMPACT_ATOMS: atom_id res chain seq x y z
N MET A 1 9.45 -7.80 -5.94
CA MET A 1 8.37 -8.09 -4.96
C MET A 1 8.16 -9.60 -4.71
N ARG A 2 7.71 -10.39 -5.70
CA ARG A 2 7.40 -11.83 -5.47
C ARG A 2 8.59 -12.66 -5.01
N LEU A 3 9.76 -12.42 -5.59
CA LEU A 3 11.02 -13.08 -5.19
C LEU A 3 11.34 -12.79 -3.72
N ALA A 4 11.42 -11.51 -3.34
CA ALA A 4 11.64 -11.11 -1.95
C ALA A 4 10.63 -11.69 -0.96
N THR A 5 9.36 -11.90 -1.37
CA THR A 5 8.39 -12.62 -0.52
C THR A 5 8.60 -14.13 -0.48
N GLY A 6 9.00 -14.76 -1.59
CA GLY A 6 9.29 -16.19 -1.64
C GLY A 6 10.52 -16.57 -0.80
N GLU A 7 11.49 -15.66 -0.70
CA GLU A 7 12.69 -15.80 0.13
C GLU A 7 12.48 -15.40 1.60
N GLY A 8 11.27 -14.96 1.97
CA GLY A 8 10.96 -14.50 3.34
C GLY A 8 11.66 -13.21 3.75
N LEU A 9 12.22 -12.45 2.79
CA LEU A 9 12.85 -11.16 3.03
C LEU A 9 11.81 -10.06 3.28
N LEU A 10 10.67 -10.16 2.60
CA LEU A 10 9.56 -9.23 2.72
C LEU A 10 8.27 -10.01 2.99
N LYS A 11 7.39 -9.47 3.84
CA LYS A 11 6.09 -10.08 4.12
C LYS A 11 4.97 -9.19 3.61
N GLY A 12 4.10 -9.77 2.79
CA GLY A 12 2.91 -9.11 2.27
C GLY A 12 1.76 -9.06 3.29
N ALA A 13 0.64 -8.51 2.85
CA ALA A 13 -0.60 -8.50 3.62
C ALA A 13 -1.43 -9.76 3.33
N LYS A 14 -1.95 -10.40 4.37
CA LYS A 14 -2.88 -11.53 4.24
C LYS A 14 -4.27 -11.06 3.80
N ALA A 15 -4.77 -11.60 2.69
CA ALA A 15 -6.14 -11.33 2.24
C ALA A 15 -7.22 -11.89 3.19
N SER A 16 -6.90 -12.96 3.91
CA SER A 16 -7.75 -13.57 4.95
C SER A 16 -6.90 -14.41 5.92
N ARG A 17 -7.49 -14.91 7.02
CA ARG A 17 -6.75 -15.72 8.03
C ARG A 17 -6.01 -16.93 7.44
N ARG A 18 -6.55 -17.52 6.37
CA ARG A 18 -5.95 -18.64 5.63
C ARG A 18 -5.73 -18.28 4.15
N GLY A 19 -5.67 -16.99 3.86
CA GLY A 19 -5.62 -16.45 2.51
C GLY A 19 -4.20 -16.25 2.00
N LEU A 20 -4.15 -15.85 0.73
CA LEU A 20 -2.93 -15.48 0.03
C LEU A 20 -2.24 -14.27 0.69
N ASP A 21 -0.91 -14.30 0.72
CA ASP A 21 -0.09 -13.12 0.99
C ASP A 21 0.01 -12.27 -0.27
N ILE A 22 -0.54 -11.07 -0.20
CA ILE A 22 -0.50 -10.08 -1.27
C ILE A 22 0.64 -9.12 -0.97
N SER A 23 1.63 -9.07 -1.85
CA SER A 23 2.77 -8.13 -1.74
C SER A 23 2.60 -6.86 -2.56
N HIS A 24 1.77 -6.89 -3.61
CA HIS A 24 1.52 -5.75 -4.47
C HIS A 24 0.20 -5.90 -5.24
N LEU A 25 -0.40 -4.78 -5.62
CA LEU A 25 -1.47 -4.65 -6.60
C LEU A 25 -1.01 -3.64 -7.65
N LEU A 26 -1.20 -3.97 -8.93
CA LEU A 26 -0.82 -3.12 -10.05
C LEU A 26 -2.06 -2.90 -10.92
N PHE A 27 -2.36 -1.66 -11.26
CA PHE A 27 -3.43 -1.33 -12.20
C PHE A 27 -3.09 -0.06 -12.98
N ALA A 28 -3.01 -0.18 -14.30
CA ALA A 28 -2.60 0.91 -15.19
C ALA A 28 -1.30 1.59 -14.69
N TYR A 29 -1.38 2.85 -14.29
CA TYR A 29 -0.24 3.65 -13.82
C TYR A 29 -0.07 3.66 -12.29
N ASP A 30 -1.00 3.05 -11.56
CA ASP A 30 -1.00 3.05 -10.09
C ASP A 30 -0.61 1.70 -9.53
N CYS A 31 0.10 1.72 -8.41
CA CYS A 31 0.44 0.53 -7.65
C CYS A 31 0.19 0.73 -6.16
N ILE A 32 -0.15 -0.39 -5.49
CA ILE A 32 -0.13 -0.50 -4.03
C ILE A 32 0.89 -1.57 -3.68
N LEU A 33 1.80 -1.23 -2.78
CA LEU A 33 2.82 -2.15 -2.28
C LEU A 33 2.53 -2.46 -0.81
N PHE A 34 2.62 -3.73 -0.44
CA PHE A 34 2.42 -4.20 0.93
C PHE A 34 3.74 -4.72 1.48
N GLY A 35 4.05 -4.32 2.72
CA GLY A 35 5.27 -4.73 3.42
C GLY A 35 5.12 -4.52 4.92
N GLU A 36 6.03 -5.12 5.69
CA GLU A 36 6.12 -4.87 7.12
C GLU A 36 6.69 -3.48 7.41
N ALA A 37 6.12 -2.81 8.42
CA ALA A 37 6.59 -1.54 8.94
C ALA A 37 7.84 -1.74 9.82
N THR A 38 8.93 -2.17 9.20
CA THR A 38 10.26 -2.37 9.81
C THR A 38 11.33 -1.75 8.92
N ASN A 39 12.44 -1.29 9.51
CA ASN A 39 13.56 -0.72 8.75
C ASN A 39 14.07 -1.68 7.68
N ARG A 40 14.20 -2.98 8.03
CA ARG A 40 14.60 -4.01 7.08
C ARG A 40 13.63 -4.12 5.90
N GLY A 41 12.32 -4.22 6.17
CA GLY A 41 11.30 -4.33 5.13
C GLY A 41 11.28 -3.12 4.20
N VAL A 42 11.46 -1.93 4.76
CA VAL A 42 11.51 -0.66 4.04
C VAL A 42 12.75 -0.56 3.15
N MET A 43 13.92 -0.95 3.66
CA MET A 43 15.16 -0.96 2.87
C MET A 43 15.09 -1.94 1.70
N ILE A 44 14.50 -3.12 1.90
CA ILE A 44 14.25 -4.08 0.83
C ILE A 44 13.30 -3.49 -0.21
N LEU A 45 12.20 -2.86 0.23
CA LEU A 45 11.25 -2.22 -0.68
C LEU A 45 11.93 -1.12 -1.51
N LYS A 46 12.76 -0.28 -0.89
CA LYS A 46 13.53 0.78 -1.56
C LYS A 46 14.51 0.20 -2.58
N GLY A 47 15.16 -0.91 -2.26
CA GLY A 47 16.01 -1.65 -3.20
C GLY A 47 15.24 -2.14 -4.42
N ILE A 48 14.06 -2.74 -4.21
CA ILE A 48 13.19 -3.22 -5.29
C ILE A 48 12.73 -2.06 -6.19
N LEU A 49 12.37 -0.91 -5.61
CA LEU A 49 11.96 0.26 -6.39
C LEU A 49 13.12 0.84 -7.21
N LYS A 50 14.34 0.84 -6.66
CA LYS A 50 15.54 1.26 -7.36
C LYS A 50 15.87 0.32 -8.52
N GLU A 51 15.75 -0.99 -8.31
CA GLU A 51 15.96 -1.97 -9.36
C GLU A 51 14.90 -1.84 -10.47
N TYR A 52 13.63 -1.67 -10.09
CA TYR A 52 12.55 -1.38 -11.03
C TYR A 52 12.85 -0.14 -11.90
N ASP A 53 13.27 0.95 -11.28
CA ASP A 53 13.67 2.17 -11.98
C ASP A 53 14.81 1.91 -12.97
N SER A 54 15.86 1.21 -12.53
CA SER A 54 17.01 0.89 -13.39
C SER A 54 16.68 -0.03 -14.56
N CYS A 55 15.75 -0.97 -14.40
CA CYS A 55 15.40 -1.95 -15.43
C CYS A 55 14.33 -1.44 -16.40
N SER A 56 13.37 -0.65 -15.90
CA SER A 56 12.22 -0.18 -16.69
C SER A 56 12.38 1.23 -17.23
N GLY A 57 13.30 2.03 -16.67
CA GLY A 57 13.40 3.47 -16.90
C GLY A 57 12.25 4.28 -16.29
N GLN A 58 11.41 3.66 -15.45
CA GLN A 58 10.27 4.31 -14.82
C GLN A 58 10.58 4.67 -13.36
N CYS A 59 10.65 5.97 -13.09
CA CYS A 59 10.86 6.49 -11.74
C CYS A 59 9.56 6.47 -10.92
N VAL A 60 9.63 6.00 -9.68
CA VAL A 60 8.54 6.17 -8.71
C VAL A 60 8.43 7.64 -8.31
N ASN A 61 7.23 8.20 -8.43
CA ASN A 61 6.96 9.55 -7.95
C ASN A 61 6.65 9.53 -6.45
N PHE A 62 7.69 9.64 -5.62
CA PHE A 62 7.55 9.65 -4.16
C PHE A 62 6.71 10.82 -3.63
N ASN A 63 6.65 11.95 -4.34
CA ASN A 63 5.84 13.12 -3.95
C ASN A 63 4.33 12.87 -4.08
N LYS A 64 3.93 12.06 -5.06
CA LYS A 64 2.55 11.60 -5.26
C LYS A 64 2.24 10.31 -4.50
N SER A 65 3.25 9.65 -3.96
CA SER A 65 3.09 8.44 -3.16
C SER A 65 2.70 8.80 -1.72
N THR A 66 2.01 7.88 -1.05
CA THR A 66 1.67 7.99 0.37
C THR A 66 1.85 6.65 1.07
N ILE A 67 2.23 6.67 2.35
CA ILE A 67 2.31 5.46 3.17
C ILE A 67 1.12 5.39 4.12
N PHE A 68 0.59 4.18 4.26
CA PHE A 68 -0.46 3.84 5.20
C PHE A 68 0.01 2.79 6.18
N TYR A 69 -0.21 3.07 7.45
CA TYR A 69 0.21 2.20 8.53
C TYR A 69 -0.98 1.52 9.17
N SER A 70 -0.80 0.28 9.59
CA SER A 70 -1.74 -0.40 10.46
C SER A 70 -1.84 0.30 11.82
N SER A 71 -2.95 0.08 12.51
CA SER A 71 -3.20 0.68 13.83
C SER A 71 -2.21 0.27 14.91
N ASN A 72 -1.48 -0.82 14.71
CA ASN A 72 -0.46 -1.34 15.63
C ASN A 72 0.93 -0.71 15.43
N THR A 73 1.13 0.15 14.44
CA THR A 73 2.41 0.84 14.24
C THR A 73 2.50 2.05 15.16
N THR A 74 3.56 2.15 15.95
CA THR A 74 3.81 3.28 16.88
C THR A 74 4.15 4.57 16.13
N GLY A 75 3.93 5.73 16.75
CA GLY A 75 4.23 7.05 16.15
C GLY A 75 5.68 7.14 15.66
N ASP A 76 6.62 6.83 16.54
CA ASP A 76 8.06 6.87 16.26
C ASP A 76 8.44 6.01 15.04
N LYS A 77 7.89 4.79 14.95
CA LYS A 77 8.12 3.92 13.79
C LYS A 77 7.53 4.49 12.51
N LYS A 78 6.38 5.16 12.56
CA LYS A 78 5.80 5.80 11.38
C LYS A 78 6.69 6.94 10.89
N GLU A 79 7.21 7.75 11.81
CA GLU A 79 8.11 8.85 11.46
C GLU A 79 9.43 8.34 10.87
N GLU A 80 10.05 7.35 11.52
CA GLU A 80 11.26 6.69 11.04
C GLU A 80 11.08 6.12 9.63
N ILE A 81 10.02 5.35 9.40
CA ILE A 81 9.76 4.71 8.10
C ILE A 81 9.44 5.74 7.02
N SER A 82 8.64 6.76 7.35
CA SER A 82 8.29 7.83 6.41
C SER A 82 9.53 8.60 5.97
N SER A 83 10.45 8.87 6.90
CA SER A 83 11.74 9.50 6.64
C SER A 83 12.65 8.62 5.77
N LEU A 84 12.75 7.32 6.09
CA LEU A 84 13.57 6.37 5.31
C LEU A 84 13.11 6.21 3.85
N LEU A 85 11.80 6.18 3.62
CA LEU A 85 11.21 6.11 2.28
C LEU A 85 11.17 7.47 1.57
N GLY A 86 11.18 8.58 2.31
CA GLY A 86 10.97 9.91 1.76
C GLY A 86 9.53 10.13 1.27
N VAL A 87 8.56 9.49 1.93
CA VAL A 87 7.15 9.53 1.54
C VAL A 87 6.29 10.00 2.71
N ARG A 88 5.30 10.83 2.43
CA ARG A 88 4.38 11.34 3.45
C ARG A 88 3.47 10.22 3.97
N SER A 89 3.32 10.15 5.28
CA SER A 89 2.28 9.33 5.90
C SER A 89 0.92 9.98 5.70
N SER A 90 -0.09 9.21 5.32
CA SER A 90 -1.48 9.66 5.31
C SER A 90 -2.32 8.81 6.25
N THR A 91 -3.29 9.44 6.92
CA THR A 91 -4.29 8.76 7.75
C THR A 91 -5.51 8.32 6.93
N ASN A 92 -5.70 8.91 5.75
CA ASN A 92 -6.81 8.62 4.85
C ASN A 92 -6.30 7.83 3.66
N LEU A 93 -6.58 6.53 3.64
CA LEU A 93 -6.30 5.67 2.48
C LEU A 93 -7.15 6.19 1.33
N GLU A 94 -6.56 7.06 0.49
CA GLU A 94 -7.20 7.63 -0.68
C GLU A 94 -7.77 6.51 -1.56
N LYS A 95 -8.84 6.82 -2.29
CA LYS A 95 -9.57 5.83 -3.08
C LYS A 95 -8.62 5.17 -4.09
N TYR A 96 -8.44 3.87 -4.00
CA TYR A 96 -7.88 3.09 -5.11
C TYR A 96 -9.05 2.65 -5.98
N LEU A 97 -9.05 3.06 -7.24
CA LEU A 97 -10.12 2.76 -8.21
C LEU A 97 -11.52 3.29 -7.81
N GLY A 98 -11.59 4.44 -7.13
CA GLY A 98 -12.87 5.01 -6.69
C GLY A 98 -13.51 4.32 -5.49
N LEU A 99 -12.94 3.19 -5.02
CA LEU A 99 -13.46 2.42 -3.90
C LEU A 99 -12.85 2.90 -2.57
N PRO A 100 -13.65 2.99 -1.49
CA PRO A 100 -13.12 3.24 -0.16
C PRO A 100 -12.20 2.09 0.23
N ASN A 101 -10.96 2.47 0.41
CA ASN A 101 -9.83 1.56 0.48
C ASN A 101 -9.76 0.91 1.89
N VAL A 102 -10.44 1.52 2.89
CA VAL A 102 -10.75 0.93 4.21
C VAL A 102 -12.22 0.55 4.28
N VAL A 103 -12.51 -0.75 4.19
CA VAL A 103 -13.82 -1.31 4.51
C VAL A 103 -13.77 -1.82 5.94
N GLY A 104 -14.30 -1.04 6.90
CA GLY A 104 -14.48 -1.51 8.27
C GLY A 104 -15.40 -2.74 8.38
N ARG A 105 -15.67 -3.23 9.60
CA ARG A 105 -16.53 -4.42 9.85
C ARG A 105 -17.90 -4.40 9.13
N ARG A 106 -18.40 -3.24 8.70
CA ARG A 106 -19.65 -3.09 7.94
C ARG A 106 -19.42 -3.08 6.42
N LYS A 107 -19.00 -4.22 5.87
CA LYS A 107 -18.81 -4.44 4.42
C LYS A 107 -20.01 -3.97 3.57
N LYS A 108 -21.25 -4.30 3.98
CA LYS A 108 -22.47 -3.95 3.24
C LYS A 108 -22.68 -2.44 3.02
N ARG A 109 -22.32 -1.59 3.98
CA ARG A 109 -22.56 -0.13 3.89
C ARG A 109 -21.64 0.55 2.88
N VAL A 110 -20.44 0.03 2.66
CA VAL A 110 -19.48 0.62 1.73
C VAL A 110 -19.90 0.38 0.29
N PHE A 111 -20.33 -0.84 -0.04
CA PHE A 111 -20.89 -1.15 -1.37
C PHE A 111 -22.19 -0.38 -1.65
N LEU A 112 -23.06 -0.21 -0.65
CA LEU A 112 -24.28 0.59 -0.79
C LEU A 112 -24.01 2.10 -0.96
N LYS A 113 -22.96 2.64 -0.33
CA LYS A 113 -22.60 4.06 -0.47
C LYS A 113 -21.93 4.35 -1.81
N SER A 114 -21.15 3.42 -2.36
CA SER A 114 -20.60 3.53 -3.73
C SER A 114 -21.73 3.63 -4.76
N LYS A 115 -22.71 2.71 -4.69
CA LYS A 115 -23.90 2.73 -5.56
C LYS A 115 -24.75 4.00 -5.44
N ARG A 116 -24.69 4.68 -4.28
CA ARG A 116 -25.48 5.89 -4.01
C ARG A 116 -24.76 7.16 -4.48
N MET A 117 -23.43 7.17 -4.59
CA MET A 117 -22.69 8.31 -5.15
C MET A 117 -22.78 8.35 -6.68
N ASP A 118 -22.94 7.21 -7.33
CA ASP A 118 -23.17 7.13 -8.79
C ASP A 118 -24.57 7.64 -9.20
N LEU A 119 -25.49 7.83 -8.23
CA LEU A 119 -26.87 8.30 -8.47
C LEU A 119 -27.07 9.82 -8.27
N TYR A 120 -26.04 10.55 -7.82
CA TYR A 120 -26.09 12.01 -7.62
C TYR A 120 -25.07 12.77 -8.47
N ALA A 121 -24.40 12.10 -9.39
CA ALA A 121 -23.63 12.75 -10.45
C ALA A 121 -24.45 12.71 -11.74
N ASN A 122 -25.43 13.62 -11.86
CA ASN A 122 -25.98 14.10 -13.12
C ASN A 122 -25.90 15.62 -13.08
#